data_AF-A0AAD4BW30-F1
#
_entry.id   AF-A0AAD4BW30-F1
#
_cell.length_a   1.000
_cell.length_b   1.000
_cell.length_c   1.000
_cell.angle_alpha   90.00
_cell.angle_beta   90.00
_cell.angle_gamma   90.00
#
_symmetry.space_group_name_H-M   'P 1'
#
loop_
_entity.id
_entity.type
_entity.pdbx_description
1 polymer ?
#
loop_
_entity_poly.entity_id
_entity_poly.type
_entity_poly.pdbx_seq_one_letter_code
_entity_poly.pdbx_strand_id
1 'polypeptide(L)' 'MSEQPQTFILMFENASAYDKYKQEVIASGGKIKDDLGALLGFTAVMPPTLVQSIRAGSLVDNGITSFEPDSVVTIQ' A
#
# COMPACT_ATOMS: atom_id res chain seq x y z
N MET A 1 -14.87 12.22 -12.14
CA MET A 1 -13.40 12.38 -12.12
C MET A 1 -12.82 10.99 -11.99
N SER A 2 -12.08 10.50 -12.98
CA SER A 2 -11.47 9.17 -12.91
C SER A 2 -10.25 9.28 -12.01
N GLU A 3 -10.33 8.78 -10.78
CA GLU A 3 -9.16 8.73 -9.90
C GLU A 3 -8.10 7.84 -10.57
N GLN A 4 -6.92 8.40 -10.83
CA GLN A 4 -5.81 7.65 -11.43
C GLN A 4 -5.17 6.74 -10.37
N PRO A 5 -4.62 5.57 -10.75
CA PRO A 5 -3.83 4.74 -9.85
C PRO A 5 -2.68 5.56 -9.24
N GLN A 6 -2.51 5.47 -7.92
CA GLN A 6 -1.52 6.23 -7.17
C GLN A 6 -0.49 5.30 -6.53
N THR A 7 0.74 5.78 -6.38
CA THR A 7 1.79 5.01 -5.69
C THR A 7 1.72 5.28 -4.20
N PHE A 8 1.81 4.23 -3.39
CA PHE A 8 1.83 4.30 -1.93
C PHE A 8 2.93 3.42 -1.37
N ILE A 9 3.42 3.82 -0.20
CA ILE A 9 4.31 3.06 0.65
C ILE A 9 3.45 2.44 1.76
N LEU A 10 3.58 1.13 1.95
CA LEU A 10 2.90 0.38 2.99
C LEU A 10 3.93 -0.32 3.88
N MET A 11 3.75 -0.19 5.19
CA MET A 11 4.53 -0.90 6.20
C MET A 11 3.58 -1.69 7.09
N PHE A 12 4.01 -2.87 7.53
CA PHE A 12 3.18 -3.82 8.25
C PHE A 12 3.82 -4.25 9.56
N GLU A 13 2.98 -4.61 10.52
CA GLU A 13 3.41 -5.07 11.84
C GLU A 13 3.98 -6.49 11.79
N ASN A 14 3.47 -7.32 10.88
CA ASN A 14 3.82 -8.74 10.80
C ASN A 14 3.76 -9.28 9.35
N ALA A 15 4.39 -10.44 9.14
CA ALA A 15 4.46 -11.09 7.83
C ALA A 15 3.08 -11.47 7.25
N SER A 16 2.11 -11.81 8.11
CA SER A 16 0.76 -12.18 7.66
C SER A 16 0.03 -11.00 7.01
N ALA A 17 0.08 -9.82 7.63
CA ALA A 17 -0.48 -8.59 7.07
C ALA A 17 0.25 -8.18 5.78
N TYR A 18 1.58 -8.25 5.77
CA TYR A 18 2.39 -7.99 4.57
C TYR A 18 1.99 -8.88 3.39
N ASP A 19 1.94 -10.20 3.58
CA ASP A 19 1.61 -11.15 2.52
C ASP A 19 0.15 -10.97 2.04
N LYS A 20 -0.79 -10.78 2.97
CA LYS A 20 -2.21 -10.51 2.67
C LYS A 20 -2.34 -9.29 1.75
N TYR A 21 -1.80 -8.14 2.16
CA TYR A 21 -1.96 -6.91 1.39
C TYR A 21 -1.20 -6.92 0.08
N LYS A 22 -0.06 -7.60 0.01
CA LYS A 22 0.65 -7.80 -1.25
C LYS A 22 -0.20 -8.58 -2.26
N GLN A 23 -0.88 -9.63 -1.81
CA GLN A 23 -1.81 -10.39 -2.66
C GLN A 23 -3.05 -9.56 -3.03
N GLU A 24 -3.62 -8.78 -2.10
CA GLU A 24 -4.77 -7.90 -2.38
C GLU A 24 -4.46 -6.84 -3.44
N VAL A 25 -3.26 -6.26 -3.39
CA VAL A 25 -2.79 -5.31 -4.41
C VAL A 25 -2.76 -5.97 -5.78
N ILE A 26 -2.19 -7.17 -5.90
CA ILE A 26 -2.10 -7.90 -7.17
C ILE A 26 -3.49 -8.30 -7.66
N ALA A 27 -4.35 -8.82 -6.78
CA ALA A 27 -5.71 -9.24 -7.10
C ALA A 27 -6.60 -8.07 -7.54
N SER A 28 -6.35 -6.87 -7.02
CA SER A 28 -7.06 -5.64 -7.40
C SER A 28 -6.54 -5.02 -8.71
N GLY A 29 -5.54 -5.60 -9.35
CA GLY A 29 -4.90 -5.06 -10.56
C GLY A 29 -3.87 -3.95 -10.29
N GLY A 30 -3.45 -3.80 -9.04
CA GLY A 30 -2.30 -2.97 -8.66
C GLY A 30 -0.98 -3.63 -9.03
N LYS A 31 0.13 -2.91 -8.79
CA LYS A 31 1.49 -3.36 -9.11
C LYS A 31 2.42 -3.06 -7.95
N ILE A 32 3.16 -4.06 -7.49
CA ILE A 32 4.29 -3.86 -6.57
C ILE A 32 5.42 -3.23 -7.37
N LYS A 33 5.93 -2.08 -6.91
CA LYS A 33 7.08 -1.37 -7.48
C LYS A 33 8.37 -1.84 -6.82
N ASP A 34 8.42 -1.73 -5.50
CA ASP A 34 9.58 -2.07 -4.69
C ASP A 34 9.14 -2.92 -3.51
N ASP A 35 9.86 -4.01 -3.28
CA ASP A 35 9.58 -4.95 -2.21
C ASP A 35 10.59 -4.77 -1.07
N LEU A 36 10.10 -4.35 0.10
CA LEU A 36 10.87 -4.13 1.31
C LEU A 36 10.59 -5.25 2.32
N GLY A 37 10.50 -6.51 1.88
CA GLY A 37 10.14 -7.66 2.71
C GLY A 37 10.95 -7.82 4.00
N ALA A 38 12.23 -7.39 4.00
CA ALA A 38 13.06 -7.38 5.22
C ALA A 38 12.56 -6.41 6.31
N LEU A 39 11.82 -5.38 5.91
CA LEU A 39 11.20 -4.38 6.80
C LEU A 39 9.68 -4.58 6.90
N LEU A 40 9.14 -5.69 6.37
CA LEU A 40 7.71 -5.94 6.25
C LEU A 40 7.00 -4.75 5.59
N GLY A 41 7.48 -4.32 4.42
CA GLY A 41 6.87 -3.22 3.68
C GLY A 41 7.00 -3.40 2.18
N PHE A 42 6.25 -2.61 1.42
CA PHE A 42 6.42 -2.50 -0.02
C PHE A 42 5.83 -1.19 -0.54
N THR A 43 6.33 -0.77 -1.70
CA THR A 43 5.75 0.33 -2.47
C THR A 43 4.92 -0.24 -3.61
N ALA A 44 3.69 0.24 -3.79
CA ALA A 44 2.79 -0.25 -4.81
C ALA A 44 1.99 0.84 -5.49
N VAL A 45 1.75 0.67 -6.79
CA VAL A 45 0.71 1.40 -7.52
C VAL A 45 -0.62 0.70 -7.24
N MET A 46 -1.53 1.40 -6.58
CA MET A 46 -2.83 0.85 -6.18
C MET A 46 -3.99 1.52 -6.93
N PRO A 47 -5.03 0.75 -7.28
CA PRO A 47 -6.26 1.33 -7.79
C PRO A 47 -6.97 2.13 -6.68
N PRO A 48 -7.70 3.20 -7.04
CA PRO A 48 -8.38 4.06 -6.06
C PRO A 48 -9.35 3.29 -5.14
N THR A 49 -10.00 2.25 -5.66
CA THR A 49 -10.93 1.39 -4.89
C THR A 49 -10.24 0.68 -3.74
N LEU A 50 -9.03 0.16 -3.94
CA LEU A 50 -8.26 -0.49 -2.89
C LEU A 50 -7.76 0.53 -1.86
N VAL A 51 -7.30 1.70 -2.33
CA VAL A 51 -6.88 2.80 -1.44
C VAL A 51 -8.03 3.24 -0.53
N GLN A 52 -9.22 3.42 -1.08
CA GLN A 52 -10.42 3.76 -0.31
C GLN A 52 -10.78 2.64 0.67
N SER A 53 -10.69 1.37 0.27
CA SER A 53 -10.96 0.24 1.17
C SER A 53 -9.98 0.18 2.34
N ILE A 54 -8.69 0.42 2.10
CA ILE A 54 -7.68 0.44 3.16
C ILE A 54 -7.91 1.62 4.10
N ARG A 55 -8.22 2.80 3.57
CA ARG A 55 -8.50 4.01 4.38
C ARG A 55 -9.82 3.94 5.15
N ALA A 56 -10.82 3.24 4.62
CA ALA A 56 -12.08 3.02 5.30
C ALA A 56 -11.96 1.98 6.43
N GLY A 57 -10.99 1.07 6.32
CA GLY A 57 -10.63 0.13 7.38
C GLY A 57 -9.78 0.78 8.47
N SER A 58 -9.77 0.17 9.66
CA SER A 58 -8.80 0.49 10.70
C SER A 58 -7.43 -0.04 10.27
N LEU A 59 -6.45 0.85 10.08
CA LEU A 59 -5.10 0.46 9.66
C LEU A 59 -4.44 -0.46 10.70
N VAL A 60 -4.63 -0.16 11.98
CA VAL A 60 -4.06 -0.91 13.11
C VAL A 60 -4.65 -2.31 13.19
N ASP A 61 -5.97 -2.47 13.09
CA ASP A 61 -6.61 -3.79 13.14
C ASP A 61 -6.25 -4.67 11.93
N ASN A 62 -5.81 -4.03 10.84
CA ASN A 62 -5.34 -4.68 9.64
C ASN A 62 -3.83 -4.95 9.64
N GLY A 63 -3.11 -4.62 10.72
CA GLY A 63 -1.66 -4.81 10.83
C GLY A 63 -0.85 -3.89 9.92
N ILE A 64 -1.42 -2.75 9.50
CA ILE A 64 -0.74 -1.70 8.74
C ILE A 64 -0.19 -0.67 9.73
N THR A 65 1.12 -0.49 9.73
CA THR A 65 1.81 0.48 10.60
C THR A 65 2.04 1.83 9.92
N SER A 66 2.18 1.84 8.58
CA SER A 66 2.23 3.06 7.78
C SER A 66 1.54 2.85 6.43
N PHE A 67 0.82 3.88 5.98
CA PHE A 67 0.11 3.93 4.69
C PHE A 67 0.17 5.35 4.14
N GLU A 68 1.16 5.61 3.29
CA GLU A 68 1.49 6.97 2.85
C GLU A 68 1.58 7.05 1.33
N PRO A 69 1.08 8.11 0.69
CA PRO A 69 1.33 8.32 -0.73
C PRO A 69 2.82 8.51 -0.97
N ASP A 70 3.36 7.82 -1.97
CA ASP A 70 4.74 8.01 -2.43
C ASP A 70 4.83 9.38 -3.10
N SER A 71 5.12 10.39 -2.28
CA SER A 71 5.29 11.76 -2.71
C SER A 71 6.73 11.94 -3.13
N VAL A 72 6.92 12.30 -4.41
CA VAL A 72 8.24 12.66 -4.93
C VAL A 72 8.72 13.87 -4.13
N VAL A 73 9.76 13.68 -3.31
CA VAL A 73 10.45 14.79 -2.64
C VAL A 73 11.00 15.69 -3.75
N THR A 74 10.33 16.82 -3.99
CA THR A 74 10.84 17.82 -4.94
C THR A 74 11.80 18.69 -4.14
N ILE A 75 13.11 18.46 -4.31
CA ILE A 75 14.12 19.35 -3.75
C ILE A 75 14.01 20.68 -4.52
N GLN A 76 13.62 21.74 -3.84
CA GLN A 76 13.60 23.11 -4.37
C GLN A 76 14.97 23.76 -4.26
#